data_AF-A0A1G0LMC0-F1
#
_entry.id   AF-A0A1G0LMC0-F1
#
_cell.length_a   1.000
_cell.length_b   1.000
_cell.length_c   1.000
_cell.angle_alpha   90.00
_cell.angle_beta   90.00
_cell.angle_gamma   90.00
#
_symmetry.space_group_name_H-M   'P 1'
#
loop_
_entity.id
_entity.type
_entity.pdbx_description
1 polymer ?
#
loop_
_entity_poly.entity_id
_entity_poly.type
_entity_poly.pdbx_seq_one_letter_code
_entity_poly.pdbx_strand_id
1 'polypeptide(L)'
;MLETISQELVTEVSRTTIATLMLLASSPARLTGVTVDARGGVPAVTWTAAAERDVRRYVVTYGPADDPARRTVTAVRPRAILPGAEAGWIVAIKAVNARGLEGWDWARATIGGGADR
;
A
#
# COMPACT_ATOMS: atom_id res chain seq x y z
N MET A 1 -50.55 8.49 7.27
CA MET A 1 -49.75 7.30 6.88
C MET A 1 -48.42 7.81 6.33
N LEU A 2 -47.47 8.15 7.21
CA LEU A 2 -46.22 8.80 6.82
C LEU A 2 -45.03 8.44 7.75
N GLU A 3 -45.07 7.28 8.40
CA GLU A 3 -44.06 6.91 9.41
C GLU A 3 -43.13 5.76 8.97
N THR A 4 -43.42 5.09 7.84
CA THR A 4 -42.78 3.79 7.52
C THR A 4 -41.65 3.90 6.49
N ILE A 5 -41.64 4.93 5.64
CA ILE A 5 -40.68 5.03 4.52
C ILE A 5 -39.28 5.48 5.00
N SER A 6 -39.18 6.25 6.09
CA SER A 6 -37.90 6.77 6.58
C SER A 6 -37.04 5.75 7.35
N GLN A 7 -37.59 4.61 7.81
CA GLN A 7 -36.81 3.65 8.60
C GLN A 7 -36.09 2.58 7.74
N GLU A 8 -36.60 2.22 6.57
CA GLU A 8 -35.92 1.28 5.66
C GLU A 8 -34.67 1.90 5.02
N LEU A 9 -34.75 3.16 4.57
CA LEU A 9 -33.61 3.84 3.93
C LEU A 9 -32.47 4.13 4.91
N VAL A 10 -32.78 4.37 6.19
CA VAL A 10 -31.77 4.56 7.25
C VAL A 10 -31.10 3.23 7.62
N THR A 11 -31.83 2.11 7.51
CA THR A 11 -31.30 0.76 7.82
C THR A 11 -30.28 0.31 6.77
N GLU A 12 -30.55 0.53 5.48
CA GLU A 12 -29.65 0.09 4.40
C GLU A 12 -28.40 0.97 4.22
N VAL A 13 -28.49 2.28 4.48
CA VAL A 13 -27.32 3.16 4.51
C VAL A 13 -26.42 2.82 5.71
N SER A 14 -27.00 2.50 6.86
CA SER A 14 -26.25 2.09 8.06
C SER A 14 -25.53 0.76 7.82
N ARG A 15 -26.18 -0.22 7.19
CA ARG A 15 -25.57 -1.53 6.87
C ARG A 15 -24.39 -1.39 5.91
N THR A 16 -24.56 -0.60 4.85
CA THR A 16 -23.51 -0.30 3.87
C THR A 16 -22.32 0.45 4.48
N THR A 17 -22.60 1.38 5.40
CA THR A 17 -21.55 2.15 6.11
C THR A 17 -20.74 1.25 7.05
N ILE A 18 -21.39 0.35 7.79
CA ILE A 18 -20.70 -0.63 8.66
C ILE A 18 -19.87 -1.60 7.82
N ALA A 19 -20.39 -2.10 6.69
CA ALA A 19 -19.63 -2.97 5.79
C ALA A 19 -18.37 -2.28 5.24
N THR A 20 -18.45 -1.00 4.90
CA THR A 20 -17.32 -0.21 4.41
C THR A 20 -16.30 0.08 5.51
N LEU A 21 -16.75 0.41 6.73
CA LEU A 21 -15.89 0.57 7.90
C LEU A 21 -15.21 -0.75 8.28
N MET A 22 -15.93 -1.87 8.23
CA MET A 22 -15.37 -3.20 8.44
C MET A 22 -14.37 -3.57 7.35
N LEU A 23 -14.59 -3.21 6.09
CA LEU A 23 -13.63 -3.46 5.00
C LEU A 23 -12.34 -2.65 5.17
N LEU A 24 -12.44 -1.38 5.58
CA LEU A 24 -11.29 -0.55 5.93
C LEU A 24 -10.55 -1.09 7.15
N ALA A 25 -11.29 -1.47 8.21
CA ALA A 25 -10.72 -2.12 9.39
C ALA A 25 -10.14 -3.52 9.09
N SER A 26 -10.63 -4.18 8.04
CA SER A 26 -10.15 -5.49 7.59
C SER A 26 -8.99 -5.40 6.62
N SER A 27 -8.67 -4.21 6.11
CA SER A 27 -7.55 -3.98 5.19
C SER A 27 -6.33 -3.48 5.98
N PRO A 28 -5.11 -3.89 5.60
CA PRO A 28 -3.91 -3.40 6.28
C PRO A 28 -3.80 -1.88 6.27
N ALA A 29 -3.32 -1.29 7.36
CA ALA A 29 -2.99 0.12 7.43
C ALA A 29 -1.83 0.48 6.47
N ARG A 30 -1.73 1.78 6.18
CA ARG A 30 -0.62 2.33 5.41
C ARG A 30 0.70 2.06 6.13
N LEU A 31 1.69 1.58 5.37
CA LEU A 31 3.03 1.30 5.88
C LEU A 31 3.80 2.59 6.19
N THR A 32 4.76 2.48 7.10
CA THR A 32 5.62 3.59 7.55
C THR A 32 7.09 3.23 7.40
N GLY A 33 7.99 4.21 7.59
CA GLY A 33 9.44 3.98 7.58
C GLY A 33 10.00 3.56 6.22
N VAL A 34 9.39 4.00 5.11
CA VAL A 34 9.87 3.66 3.76
C VAL A 34 11.18 4.38 3.47
N THR A 35 12.23 3.61 3.22
CA THR A 35 13.57 4.09 2.87
C THR A 35 14.07 3.38 1.63
N VAL A 36 14.65 4.12 0.70
CA VAL A 36 15.29 3.58 -0.49
C VAL A 36 16.80 3.69 -0.34
N ASP A 37 17.49 2.57 -0.54
CA ASP A 37 18.94 2.52 -0.70
C ASP A 37 19.27 2.30 -2.19
N ALA A 38 19.99 3.25 -2.79
CA ALA A 38 20.37 3.24 -4.20
C ALA A 38 21.89 3.41 -4.40
N ARG A 39 22.69 3.19 -3.35
CA ARG A 39 24.14 3.42 -3.38
C ARG A 39 24.86 2.28 -4.11
N GLY A 40 25.39 2.57 -5.31
CA GLY A 40 26.41 1.75 -5.98
C GLY A 40 25.99 0.33 -6.41
N GLY A 41 24.69 0.02 -6.43
CA GLY A 41 24.17 -1.31 -6.74
C GLY A 41 22.70 -1.30 -7.15
N VAL A 42 22.09 -2.49 -7.22
CA VAL A 42 20.65 -2.60 -7.51
C VAL A 42 19.85 -1.96 -6.36
N PRO A 43 19.00 -0.96 -6.63
CA PRO A 43 18.27 -0.28 -5.57
C PRO A 43 17.43 -1.25 -4.75
N ALA A 44 17.31 -0.98 -3.46
CA ALA A 44 16.47 -1.72 -2.54
C ALA A 44 15.60 -0.75 -1.74
N VAL A 45 14.41 -1.20 -1.39
CA VAL A 45 13.50 -0.46 -0.51
C VAL A 45 13.22 -1.28 0.73
N THR A 46 13.21 -0.63 1.88
CA THR A 46 12.85 -1.18 3.19
C THR A 46 11.72 -0.38 3.81
N TRP A 47 10.94 -1.00 4.67
CA TRP A 47 9.85 -0.35 5.39
C TRP A 47 9.70 -0.94 6.79
N THR A 48 8.89 -0.32 7.65
CA THR A 48 8.46 -0.93 8.92
C THR A 48 7.40 -1.98 8.64
N ALA A 49 7.53 -3.17 9.23
CA ALA A 49 6.53 -4.22 9.09
C ALA A 49 5.13 -3.74 9.54
N ALA A 50 4.09 -4.22 8.87
CA ALA A 50 2.71 -3.92 9.25
C ALA A 50 2.44 -4.37 10.70
N ALA A 51 1.63 -3.59 11.43
CA ALA A 51 1.28 -3.91 12.82
C ALA A 51 0.31 -5.11 12.89
N GLU A 52 -0.45 -5.32 11.82
CA GLU A 52 -1.44 -6.37 11.65
C GLU A 52 -0.77 -7.73 11.48
N ARG A 53 -1.18 -8.68 12.33
CA ARG A 53 -0.61 -10.03 12.39
C ARG A 53 -1.02 -10.92 11.22
N ASP A 54 -2.06 -10.55 10.48
CA ASP A 54 -2.58 -11.33 9.36
C ASP A 54 -1.94 -10.94 8.01
N VAL A 55 -0.98 -10.01 7.98
CA VAL A 55 -0.22 -9.66 6.77
C VAL A 55 0.64 -10.84 6.29
N ARG A 56 0.52 -11.17 5.01
CA ARG A 56 1.21 -12.32 4.38
C ARG A 56 2.23 -11.92 3.33
N ARG A 57 1.99 -10.82 2.64
CA ARG A 57 2.88 -10.31 1.60
C ARG A 57 2.74 -8.81 1.46
N TYR A 58 3.65 -8.23 0.69
CA TYR A 58 3.68 -6.84 0.30
C TYR A 58 3.75 -6.77 -1.22
N VAL A 59 2.96 -5.87 -1.79
CA VAL A 59 3.05 -5.51 -3.21
C VAL A 59 3.87 -4.24 -3.30
N VAL A 60 4.93 -4.28 -4.09
CA VAL A 60 5.81 -3.14 -4.36
C VAL A 60 5.73 -2.83 -5.84
N THR A 61 5.28 -1.63 -6.20
CA THR A 61 5.31 -1.13 -7.57
C THR A 61 6.35 -0.03 -7.69
N TYR A 62 6.98 0.07 -8.85
CA TYR A 62 7.94 1.12 -9.11
C TYR A 62 8.06 1.44 -10.59
N GLY A 63 8.31 2.71 -10.89
CA GLY A 63 8.37 3.23 -12.24
C GLY A 63 8.50 4.76 -12.28
N PRO A 64 8.66 5.35 -13.48
CA PRO A 64 8.70 6.79 -13.64
C PRO A 64 7.34 7.43 -13.29
N ALA A 65 7.28 8.76 -13.20
CA ALA A 65 6.08 9.46 -12.72
C ALA A 65 4.86 9.30 -13.64
N ASP A 66 5.07 9.09 -14.94
CA ASP A 66 4.04 8.81 -15.95
C ASP A 66 3.53 7.36 -15.92
N ASP A 67 4.33 6.45 -15.36
CA ASP A 67 4.03 5.03 -15.24
C ASP A 67 4.59 4.45 -13.92
N PRO A 68 4.07 4.87 -12.75
CA PRO A 68 4.65 4.52 -11.44
C PRO A 68 4.47 3.05 -11.06
N ALA A 69 3.70 2.30 -11.85
CA ALA A 69 3.49 0.86 -11.69
C ALA A 69 4.14 0.03 -12.81
N ARG A 70 5.04 0.63 -13.61
CA ARG A 70 5.78 -0.04 -14.71
C ARG A 70 6.30 -1.42 -14.33
N ARG A 71 6.80 -1.56 -13.09
CA ARG A 71 7.28 -2.81 -12.53
C ARG A 71 6.57 -3.11 -11.22
N THR A 72 6.36 -4.40 -10.97
CA THR A 72 5.78 -4.91 -9.72
C THR A 72 6.61 -6.07 -9.19
N VAL A 73 6.87 -6.08 -7.90
CA VAL A 73 7.47 -7.22 -7.18
C VAL A 73 6.67 -7.52 -5.92
N THR A 74 6.65 -8.80 -5.55
CA THR A 74 6.04 -9.25 -4.29
C THR A 74 7.12 -9.57 -3.28
N ALA A 75 6.97 -9.10 -2.05
CA ALA A 75 7.87 -9.39 -0.94
C ALA A 75 7.13 -10.05 0.22
N VAL A 76 7.80 -10.95 0.94
CA VAL A 76 7.27 -11.59 2.17
C VAL A 76 7.94 -11.05 3.44
N ARG A 77 8.95 -10.20 3.28
CA ARG A 77 9.67 -9.50 4.35
C ARG A 77 9.57 -7.99 4.08
N PRO A 78 9.84 -7.13 5.08
CA PRO A 78 9.75 -5.68 4.92
C PRO A 78 10.94 -5.07 4.13
N ARG A 79 11.28 -5.72 3.00
CA ARG A 79 12.36 -5.35 2.10
C ARG A 79 12.09 -5.93 0.71
N ALA A 80 12.37 -5.16 -0.33
CA ALA A 80 12.36 -5.60 -1.71
C ALA A 80 13.59 -5.05 -2.46
N ILE A 81 14.12 -5.84 -3.39
CA ILE A 81 15.07 -5.36 -4.40
C ILE A 81 14.26 -4.81 -5.58
N LEU A 82 14.76 -3.76 -6.22
CA LEU A 82 14.10 -3.05 -7.32
C LEU A 82 14.96 -3.13 -8.60
N PRO A 83 14.98 -4.29 -9.30
CA PRO A 83 15.78 -4.45 -10.51
C PRO A 83 15.42 -3.45 -11.60
N GLY A 84 16.44 -2.78 -12.15
CA GLY A 84 16.28 -1.82 -13.24
C GLY A 84 15.49 -0.57 -12.84
N ALA A 85 15.41 -0.27 -11.54
CA ALA A 85 14.85 0.98 -11.07
C ALA A 85 15.88 2.10 -11.21
N GLU A 86 15.43 3.29 -11.60
CA GLU A 86 16.30 4.43 -11.88
C GLU A 86 16.05 5.57 -10.89
N ALA A 87 17.01 6.51 -10.83
CA ALA A 87 16.85 7.73 -10.06
C ALA A 87 15.60 8.52 -10.49
N GLY A 88 14.88 9.07 -9.53
CA GLY A 88 13.65 9.84 -9.77
C GLY A 88 12.40 8.97 -9.95
N TRP A 89 12.52 7.64 -10.05
CA TRP A 89 11.36 6.76 -10.09
C TRP A 89 10.64 6.75 -8.73
N ILE A 90 9.33 6.54 -8.79
CA ILE A 90 8.46 6.41 -7.62
C ILE A 90 8.40 4.94 -7.25
N VAL A 91 8.51 4.66 -5.96
CA VAL A 91 8.28 3.35 -5.36
C VAL A 91 7.03 3.45 -4.49
N ALA A 92 6.09 2.54 -4.64
CA ALA A 92 4.87 2.46 -3.86
C ALA A 92 4.71 1.05 -3.27
N ILE A 93 4.33 0.97 -1.99
CA ILE A 93 4.22 -0.29 -1.25
C ILE A 93 2.90 -0.35 -0.51
N LYS A 94 2.26 -1.51 -0.51
CA LYS A 94 1.13 -1.83 0.39
C LYS A 94 1.24 -3.25 0.91
N ALA A 95 0.68 -3.48 2.10
CA ALA A 95 0.54 -4.81 2.67
C ALA A 95 -0.68 -5.53 2.11
N VAL A 96 -0.63 -6.86 2.12
CA VAL A 96 -1.74 -7.74 1.76
C VAL A 96 -1.91 -8.80 2.83
N ASN A 97 -3.12 -8.92 3.36
CA ASN A 97 -3.42 -9.87 4.44
C ASN A 97 -3.77 -11.27 3.96
N ALA A 98 -4.06 -12.16 4.92
CA ALA A 98 -4.42 -13.55 4.69
C ALA A 98 -5.71 -13.73 3.89
N ARG A 99 -6.59 -12.71 3.88
CA ARG A 99 -7.81 -12.67 3.06
C ARG A 99 -7.56 -12.17 1.64
N GLY A 100 -6.33 -11.75 1.33
CA GLY A 100 -5.98 -11.14 0.05
C GLY A 100 -6.36 -9.67 -0.06
N LEU A 101 -6.82 -9.04 1.02
CA LEU A 101 -7.14 -7.62 1.03
C LEU A 101 -5.87 -6.79 1.09
N GLU A 102 -5.79 -5.80 0.22
CA GLU A 102 -4.67 -4.89 0.10
C GLU A 102 -4.89 -3.65 0.97
N GLY A 103 -3.80 -3.04 1.46
CA GLY A 103 -3.91 -1.80 2.21
C GLY A 103 -4.56 -0.69 1.40
N TRP A 104 -5.35 0.14 2.09
CA TRP A 104 -6.20 1.16 1.45
C TRP A 104 -5.42 2.38 0.95
N ASP A 105 -4.18 2.60 1.42
CA ASP A 105 -3.26 3.58 0.85
C ASP A 105 -1.86 2.96 0.66
N TRP A 106 -1.16 3.52 -0.32
CA TRP A 106 0.21 3.19 -0.63
C TRP A 106 1.19 4.07 0.16
N ALA A 107 2.15 3.42 0.82
CA ALA A 107 3.35 4.12 1.27
C ALA A 107 4.25 4.38 0.06
N ARG A 108 4.79 5.60 -0.07
CA ARG A 108 5.53 6.02 -1.27
C ARG A 108 6.89 6.62 -0.89
N ALA A 109 7.87 6.43 -1.76
CA ALA A 109 9.17 7.08 -1.72
C ALA A 109 9.70 7.27 -3.14
N THR A 110 10.66 8.19 -3.31
CA THR A 110 11.37 8.39 -4.57
C THR A 110 12.75 7.77 -4.48
N ILE A 111 13.20 7.14 -5.55
CA ILE A 111 14.58 6.65 -5.64
C ILE A 111 15.49 7.87 -5.77
N GLY A 112 16.26 8.14 -4.72
CA GLY A 112 17.26 9.20 -4.75
C GLY A 112 18.28 8.94 -5.86
N GLY A 113 18.47 9.91 -6.74
CA GLY A 113 19.67 9.93 -7.58
C GLY A 113 20.87 10.15 -6.68
N GLY A 114 21.89 9.30 -6.80
CA GLY A 114 23.16 9.54 -6.12
C GLY A 114 23.73 10.89 -6.56
N ALA A 115 23.53 11.90 -5.73
CA ALA A 115 24.25 13.16 -5.76
C ALA A 115 24.68 13.46 -4.32
N ASP A 116 25.67 12.71 -3.84
CA ASP A 116 26.56 13.22 -2.81
C ASP A 116 27.63 14.05 -3.54
N ARG A 117 27.52 15.37 -3.43
CA ARG A 117 28.67 16.27 -3.30
C ARG A 117 28.32 17.36 -2.31
#